data_AF-A0A1E2RVK8-F1
#
_entry.id   AF-A0A1E2RVK8-F1
#
_cell.length_a   1.000
_cell.length_b   1.000
_cell.length_c   1.000
_cell.angle_alpha   90.00
_cell.angle_beta   90.00
_cell.angle_gamma   90.00
#
_symmetry.space_group_name_H-M   'P 1'
#
loop_
_entity.id
_entity.type
_entity.pdbx_description
1 polymer ?
#
loop_
_entity_poly.entity_id
_entity_poly.type
_entity_poly.pdbx_seq_one_letter_code
_entity_poly.pdbx_strand_id
1 'polypeptide(L)'
;MVSRTALVVLVLIGLVIGSCAKKAEDVPAAYVSPLTYQPYNCQQLAGEAERVSQRAAELSGVQNKKRTRDTVTTTAAVIVFWPAAFLVNGDDAQTAELARLKGEFQTIQQVSVQKNCGLQFQQG
;
A
#
# COMPACT_ATOMS: atom_id res chain seq x y z
N MET A 1 14.41 55.66 -16.28
CA MET A 1 13.85 55.01 -17.49
C MET A 1 14.04 53.51 -17.37
N VAL A 2 13.03 52.78 -16.87
CA VAL A 2 13.03 51.31 -16.95
C VAL A 2 12.47 50.96 -18.32
N SER A 3 13.29 50.36 -19.18
CA SER A 3 12.92 50.06 -20.56
C SER A 3 11.71 49.12 -20.61
N ARG A 4 10.74 49.41 -21.50
CA ARG A 4 9.54 48.56 -21.73
C ARG A 4 9.93 47.12 -22.11
N THR A 5 11.16 46.92 -22.61
CA THR A 5 11.73 45.61 -22.92
C THR A 5 12.07 44.78 -21.68
N ALA A 6 12.43 45.42 -20.56
CA ALA A 6 12.78 44.72 -19.31
C ALA A 6 11.57 44.05 -18.65
N LEU A 7 10.37 44.59 -18.89
CA LEU A 7 9.12 44.08 -18.32
C LEU A 7 8.62 42.81 -19.04
N VAL A 8 8.95 42.65 -20.33
CA VAL A 8 8.56 41.46 -21.11
C VAL A 8 9.44 40.26 -20.79
N VAL A 9 10.74 40.48 -20.51
CA VAL A 9 11.68 39.41 -20.15
C VAL A 9 11.38 38.85 -18.76
N LEU A 10 10.87 39.67 -17.83
CA LEU A 10 10.56 39.22 -16.48
C LEU A 10 9.35 38.28 -16.39
N VAL A 11 8.39 38.39 -17.32
CA VAL A 11 7.14 37.59 -17.31
C VAL A 11 7.33 36.20 -17.92
N LEU A 12 8.29 36.02 -18.83
CA LEU A 12 8.54 34.73 -19.49
C LEU A 12 9.33 33.72 -18.64
N ILE A 13 9.97 34.16 -17.55
CA ILE A 13 10.80 33.30 -16.69
C ILE A 13 9.97 32.54 -15.63
N GLY A 14 8.71 32.91 -15.43
CA GLY A 14 7.86 32.32 -14.37
C GLY A 14 7.21 30.97 -14.68
N LEU A 15 7.27 30.45 -15.90
CA LEU A 15 6.46 29.29 -16.33
C LEU A 15 7.21 27.93 -16.37
N VAL A 16 8.45 27.87 -15.89
CA VAL A 16 9.27 26.64 -15.97
C VAL A 16 9.72 26.08 -14.62
N ILE A 17 9.03 26.44 -13.53
CA ILE A 17 9.03 25.59 -12.33
C ILE A 17 8.14 24.37 -12.60
N GLY A 18 8.68 23.50 -13.46
CA GLY A 18 8.23 22.13 -13.62
C GLY A 18 8.25 21.46 -12.26
N SER A 19 7.12 20.87 -11.92
CA SER A 19 6.89 20.03 -10.77
C SER A 19 7.90 18.87 -10.73
N CYS A 20 9.05 19.09 -10.08
CA CYS A 20 9.82 18.02 -9.44
C CYS A 20 9.26 17.71 -8.04
N ALA A 21 7.98 18.01 -7.81
CA ALA A 21 7.23 17.30 -6.79
C ALA A 21 7.30 15.83 -7.22
N LYS A 22 8.19 15.06 -6.59
CA LYS A 22 8.01 13.62 -6.49
C LYS A 22 6.53 13.47 -6.16
N LYS A 23 5.79 12.85 -7.07
CA LYS A 23 4.41 12.46 -6.81
C LYS A 23 4.42 11.90 -5.39
N ALA A 24 3.51 12.37 -4.55
CA ALA A 24 3.27 11.78 -3.24
C ALA A 24 2.75 10.35 -3.46
N GLU A 25 3.64 9.47 -3.90
CA GLU A 25 3.46 8.05 -4.00
C GLU A 25 3.76 7.54 -2.61
N ASP A 26 2.67 7.16 -1.95
CA ASP A 26 2.54 6.10 -0.96
C ASP A 26 3.78 5.74 -0.15
N VAL A 27 3.63 5.59 1.16
CA VAL A 27 4.56 4.83 2.02
C VAL A 27 5.05 3.59 1.25
N PRO A 28 6.33 3.54 0.81
CA PRO A 28 6.80 2.50 -0.08
C PRO A 28 6.81 1.20 0.71
N ALA A 29 6.35 0.13 0.10
CA ALA A 29 6.42 -1.18 0.73
C ALA A 29 7.88 -1.50 1.04
N ALA A 30 8.18 -1.82 2.29
CA ALA A 30 9.50 -2.33 2.62
C ALA A 30 9.67 -3.70 1.96
N TYR A 31 10.89 -4.02 1.52
CA TYR A 31 11.16 -5.35 1.00
C TYR A 31 11.03 -6.39 2.12
N VAL A 32 10.22 -7.43 1.88
CA VAL A 32 10.10 -8.60 2.74
C VAL A 32 10.37 -9.85 1.91
N SER A 33 11.17 -10.77 2.44
CA SER A 33 11.55 -11.99 1.72
C SER A 33 10.35 -12.93 1.52
N PRO A 34 10.09 -13.42 0.30
CA PRO A 34 9.06 -14.43 0.03
C PRO A 34 9.32 -15.78 0.72
N LEU A 35 10.57 -16.07 1.07
CA LEU A 35 10.96 -17.35 1.69
C LEU A 35 10.26 -17.59 3.03
N THR A 36 9.90 -16.52 3.75
CA THR A 36 9.16 -16.59 5.01
C THR A 36 7.77 -17.21 4.83
N TYR A 37 7.10 -16.93 3.71
CA TYR A 37 5.73 -17.38 3.44
C TYR A 37 5.64 -18.56 2.48
N GLN A 38 6.75 -18.93 1.81
CA GLN A 38 6.81 -20.11 0.94
C GLN A 38 6.31 -21.42 1.58
N PRO A 39 6.57 -21.74 2.86
CA PRO A 39 6.06 -23.00 3.44
C PRO A 39 4.57 -22.97 3.78
N TYR A 40 3.90 -21.82 3.66
CA TYR A 40 2.51 -21.66 4.10
C TYR A 40 1.55 -22.28 3.07
N ASN A 41 0.48 -22.89 3.56
CA ASN A 41 -0.67 -23.30 2.75
C ASN A 41 -1.63 -22.12 2.53
N CYS A 42 -2.62 -22.27 1.64
CA CYS A 42 -3.52 -21.18 1.29
C CYS A 42 -4.37 -20.64 2.46
N GLN A 43 -4.73 -21.50 3.42
CA GLN A 43 -5.45 -21.08 4.62
C GLN A 43 -4.55 -20.23 5.53
N GLN A 44 -3.30 -20.65 5.70
CA GLN A 44 -2.30 -19.91 6.47
C GLN A 44 -1.98 -18.57 5.82
N LEU A 45 -1.85 -18.52 4.48
CA LEU A 45 -1.63 -17.26 3.74
C LEU A 45 -2.80 -16.30 3.90
N ALA A 46 -4.04 -16.80 3.82
CA ALA A 46 -5.23 -15.99 4.06
C ALA A 46 -5.26 -15.40 5.48
N GLY A 47 -4.98 -16.23 6.49
CA GLY A 47 -4.93 -15.80 7.89
C GLY A 47 -3.83 -14.77 8.15
N GLU A 48 -2.65 -14.95 7.56
CA GLU A 48 -1.57 -13.96 7.68
C GLU A 48 -1.92 -12.65 6.99
N ALA A 49 -2.51 -12.69 5.79
CA ALA A 49 -2.89 -11.49 5.08
C ALA A 49 -3.96 -10.70 5.86
N GLU A 50 -4.90 -11.40 6.50
CA GLU A 50 -5.83 -10.79 7.44
C GLU A 50 -5.08 -10.18 8.61
N ARG A 51 -4.28 -10.94 9.36
CA ARG A 51 -3.52 -10.43 10.53
C ARG A 51 -2.72 -9.16 10.22
N VAL A 52 -2.00 -9.15 9.10
CA VAL A 52 -1.22 -7.99 8.64
C VAL A 52 -2.12 -6.78 8.32
N SER A 53 -3.26 -7.02 7.66
CA SER A 53 -4.27 -6.00 7.38
C SER A 53 -4.90 -5.40 8.64
N GLN A 54 -5.22 -6.23 9.63
CA GLN A 54 -5.77 -5.76 10.91
C GLN A 54 -4.74 -4.88 11.64
N ARG A 55 -3.47 -5.30 11.66
CA ARG A 55 -2.40 -4.55 12.30
C ARG A 55 -2.15 -3.20 11.63
N ALA A 56 -2.16 -3.15 10.30
CA ALA A 56 -2.01 -1.90 9.57
C ALA A 56 -3.16 -0.92 9.88
N ALA A 57 -4.40 -1.43 9.99
CA ALA A 57 -5.55 -0.61 10.34
C ALA A 57 -5.45 -0.02 11.77
N GLU A 58 -5.05 -0.84 12.75
CA GLU A 58 -4.81 -0.39 14.13
C GLU A 58 -3.76 0.72 14.19
N LEU A 59 -2.63 0.53 13.50
CA LEU A 59 -1.52 1.48 13.53
C LEU A 59 -1.86 2.81 12.87
N SER A 60 -2.65 2.79 11.80
CA SER A 60 -3.03 4.01 11.07
C SER A 60 -4.29 4.68 11.63
N GLY A 61 -4.93 4.09 12.64
CA GLY A 61 -6.18 4.60 13.21
C GLY A 61 -7.37 4.56 12.25
N VAL A 62 -7.26 3.88 11.10
CA VAL A 62 -8.37 3.74 10.16
C VAL A 62 -9.33 2.65 10.66
N GLN A 63 -10.62 2.99 10.71
CA GLN A 63 -11.65 1.98 10.97
C GLN A 63 -11.78 1.07 9.75
N ASN A 64 -11.16 -0.10 9.85
CA ASN A 64 -11.28 -1.13 8.83
C ASN A 64 -12.65 -1.82 8.93
N LYS A 65 -13.47 -1.69 7.88
CA LYS A 65 -14.69 -2.48 7.72
C LYS A 65 -14.28 -3.90 7.30
N LYS A 66 -13.77 -4.69 8.24
CA LYS A 66 -13.49 -6.12 8.01
C LYS A 66 -14.77 -6.78 7.52
N ARG A 67 -14.76 -7.27 6.28
CA ARG A 67 -15.71 -8.29 5.82
C ARG A 67 -14.97 -9.61 5.85
N THR A 68 -14.63 -10.08 7.05
CA THR A 68 -14.25 -11.47 7.24
C THR A 68 -15.52 -12.26 6.95
N ARG A 69 -15.67 -12.68 5.69
CA ARG A 69 -16.72 -13.62 5.35
C ARG A 69 -16.23 -14.94 5.94
N ASP A 70 -16.92 -15.45 6.96
CA ASP A 70 -16.70 -16.78 7.55
C ASP A 70 -16.90 -17.84 6.46
N THR A 71 -15.89 -17.95 5.60
CA THR A 71 -15.95 -18.67 4.33
C THR A 71 -14.53 -19.11 4.03
N VAL A 72 -13.93 -19.79 5.01
CA VAL A 72 -12.97 -20.86 4.75
C VAL A 72 -13.75 -22.12 4.35
N THR A 73 -14.79 -21.98 3.54
CA THR A 73 -15.38 -23.10 2.83
C THR A 73 -14.52 -23.31 1.59
N THR A 74 -14.22 -24.58 1.33
CA THR A 74 -13.20 -25.08 0.42
C THR A 74 -13.44 -24.75 -1.07
N THR A 75 -14.33 -23.82 -1.39
CA THR A 75 -14.72 -23.40 -2.73
C THR A 75 -15.32 -21.98 -2.67
N ALA A 76 -14.88 -21.12 -3.60
CA ALA A 76 -15.21 -19.71 -3.81
C ALA A 76 -14.43 -18.68 -2.96
N ALA A 77 -13.24 -18.33 -3.49
CA ALA A 77 -12.49 -17.09 -3.27
C ALA A 77 -12.56 -16.48 -1.85
N VAL A 78 -11.54 -16.75 -1.04
CA VAL A 78 -11.28 -15.99 0.20
C VAL A 78 -10.97 -14.55 -0.20
N ILE A 79 -11.77 -13.61 0.32
CA ILE A 79 -11.56 -12.19 0.10
C ILE A 79 -10.68 -11.66 1.23
N VAL A 80 -9.46 -11.25 0.90
CA VAL A 80 -8.55 -10.58 1.82
C VAL A 80 -8.66 -9.08 1.60
N PHE A 81 -8.91 -8.34 2.67
CA PHE A 81 -9.04 -6.89 2.59
C PHE A 81 -7.68 -6.20 2.66
N TRP A 82 -7.41 -5.32 1.71
CA TRP A 82 -6.29 -4.40 1.71
C TRP A 82 -6.74 -3.06 2.31
N PRO A 83 -6.29 -2.69 3.51
CA PRO A 83 -6.76 -1.51 4.21
C PRO A 83 -6.24 -0.21 3.59
N ALA A 84 -7.10 0.81 3.60
CA ALA A 84 -6.73 2.19 3.27
C ALA A 84 -5.55 2.70 4.11
N ALA A 85 -5.28 2.08 5.27
CA ALA A 85 -4.06 2.23 6.06
C ALA A 85 -2.77 2.24 5.21
N PHE A 86 -2.70 1.40 4.19
CA PHE A 86 -1.54 1.28 3.29
C PHE A 86 -1.42 2.40 2.26
N LEU A 87 -2.41 3.28 2.21
CA LEU A 87 -2.52 4.46 1.34
C LEU A 87 -2.33 5.77 2.12
N VAL A 88 -2.31 5.72 3.46
CA VAL A 88 -2.10 6.92 4.29
C VAL A 88 -0.62 7.28 4.29
N ASN A 89 -0.32 8.53 3.96
CA ASN A 89 1.01 9.13 4.08
C ASN A 89 1.13 9.78 5.48
N GLY A 90 2.21 9.48 6.22
CA GLY A 90 2.38 9.97 7.60
C GLY A 90 3.86 10.22 7.97
N ASP A 91 4.07 11.01 9.02
CA ASP A 91 5.38 11.47 9.50
C ASP A 91 6.01 10.46 10.51
N ASP A 92 7.11 9.87 10.06
CA ASP A 92 8.31 9.27 10.69
C ASP A 92 8.33 8.46 12.01
N ALA A 93 7.22 7.98 12.55
CA ALA A 93 7.29 6.88 13.55
C ALA A 93 6.45 5.66 13.20
N GLN A 94 5.23 5.86 12.71
CA GLN A 94 4.34 4.76 12.30
C GLN A 94 4.55 4.37 10.83
N THR A 95 5.19 5.23 10.04
CA THR A 95 5.42 5.07 8.61
C THR A 95 6.34 3.90 8.28
N ALA A 96 7.39 3.66 9.09
CA ALA A 96 8.31 2.54 8.89
C ALA A 96 7.64 1.18 9.17
N GLU A 97 6.83 1.09 10.22
CA GLU A 97 6.09 -0.14 10.53
C GLU A 97 4.97 -0.38 9.52
N LEU A 98 4.26 0.68 9.09
CA LEU A 98 3.27 0.58 8.02
C LEU A 98 3.91 0.17 6.69
N ALA A 99 5.10 0.67 6.35
CA ALA A 99 5.89 0.24 5.20
C ALA A 99 6.24 -1.25 5.27
N ARG A 100 6.67 -1.73 6.44
CA ARG A 100 6.97 -3.15 6.70
C ARG A 100 5.74 -4.03 6.52
N LEU A 101 4.60 -3.64 7.09
CA LEU A 101 3.34 -4.37 6.97
C LEU A 101 2.82 -4.39 5.53
N LYS A 102 2.98 -3.28 4.79
CA LYS A 102 2.65 -3.23 3.35
C LYS A 102 3.50 -4.22 2.56
N GLY A 103 4.79 -4.30 2.87
CA GLY A 103 5.73 -5.28 2.32
C GLY A 103 5.34 -6.72 2.60
N GLU A 104 5.00 -7.03 3.85
CA GLU A 104 4.51 -8.36 4.24
C GLU A 104 3.25 -8.73 3.44
N PHE A 105 2.28 -7.83 3.37
CA PHE A 105 1.03 -8.07 2.66
C PHE A 105 1.26 -8.34 1.17
N GLN A 106 2.09 -7.54 0.50
CA GLN A 106 2.45 -7.75 -0.92
C GLN A 106 3.16 -9.08 -1.13
N THR A 107 4.02 -9.47 -0.19
CA THR A 107 4.74 -10.75 -0.25
C THR A 107 3.76 -11.92 -0.11
N ILE A 108 2.81 -11.84 0.83
CA ILE A 108 1.76 -12.85 1.00
C ILE A 108 0.89 -12.92 -0.26
N GLN A 109 0.52 -11.79 -0.85
CA GLN A 109 -0.21 -11.74 -2.12
C GLN A 109 0.56 -12.44 -3.24
N GLN A 110 1.85 -12.13 -3.39
CA GLN A 110 2.72 -12.73 -4.41
C GLN A 110 2.79 -14.25 -4.24
N VAL A 111 3.06 -14.74 -3.03
CA VAL A 111 3.15 -16.17 -2.74
C VAL A 111 1.80 -16.86 -2.96
N SER A 112 0.69 -16.19 -2.63
CA SER A 112 -0.66 -16.70 -2.85
C SER A 112 -1.01 -16.85 -4.34
N VAL A 113 -0.56 -15.92 -5.19
CA VAL A 113 -0.67 -16.00 -6.65
C VAL A 113 0.18 -17.16 -7.19
N GLN A 114 1.43 -17.28 -6.75
CA GLN A 114 2.33 -18.36 -7.17
C GLN A 114 1.77 -19.75 -6.82
N LYS A 115 1.09 -19.87 -5.68
CA LYS A 115 0.45 -21.10 -5.20
C LYS A 115 -0.98 -21.31 -5.70
N ASN A 116 -1.50 -20.42 -6.55
CA ASN A 116 -2.87 -20.46 -7.07
C ASN A 116 -3.94 -20.58 -5.98
N CYS A 117 -3.78 -19.87 -4.87
CA CYS A 117 -4.67 -19.96 -3.71
C CYS A 117 -6.07 -19.36 -3.93
N GLY A 118 -6.30 -18.68 -5.06
CA GLY A 118 -7.59 -18.05 -5.37
C GLY A 118 -8.00 -16.93 -4.41
N LEU A 119 -7.06 -16.38 -3.63
CA LEU A 119 -7.31 -15.25 -2.74
C LEU A 119 -7.59 -14.00 -3.57
N GLN A 120 -8.68 -13.31 -3.24
CA GLN A 120 -9.08 -12.06 -3.87
C GLN A 120 -8.70 -10.91 -2.94
N PHE A 121 -7.76 -10.08 -3.37
CA PHE A 121 -7.32 -8.93 -2.60
C PHE A 121 -8.15 -7.72 -2.99
N GLN A 122 -9.06 -7.30 -2.10
CA GLN A 122 -9.93 -6.15 -2.33
C GLN A 122 -9.27 -4.90 -1.76
N GLN A 123 -9.02 -3.90 -2.61
CA GLN A 123 -8.53 -2.58 -2.20
C GLN A 123 -9.65 -1.81 -1.52
N GLY A 124 -9.39 -1.37 -0.28
CA GLY A 124 -10.29 -0.58 0.55
C GLY A 124 -9.95 0.89 0.63
#